data_AF-A0A9Q0D8R5-F1
#
_entry.id   AF-A0A9Q0D8R5-F1
#
_cell.length_a   1.000
_cell.length_b   1.000
_cell.length_c   1.000
_cell.angle_alpha   90.00
_cell.angle_beta   90.00
_cell.angle_gamma   90.00
#
_symmetry.space_group_name_H-M   'P 1'
#
loop_
_entity.id
_entity.type
_entity.pdbx_description
1 polymer ?
#
loop_
_entity_poly.entity_id
_entity_poly.type
_entity_poly.pdbx_seq_one_letter_code
_entity_poly.pdbx_strand_id
1 'polypeptide(L)'
;MVVKLRRGRKQSLLMVVRLRSRSREQSLLMVVRLRRGREQSLLMVVRLRSRSREQSLLMVVRLRRGREQSLLMVVRLRRGREQSLLMVVKLRRGRKQSLLVVRVQQYGVEVTLDPDTATPQLILSDDGKQVHDGGVVKELPDNPKRFTRYLDVLTRQSFSSGRFYFEVQVKDKTTWWLGVARESVNRKDKITSHSPENGYWILYFLKDKLVFHDNPVVRLPVRAELQKVGVFVDYDAGLVSFYDVEARAHIYSATGCTFSEPLYPILSPCFHDGGRNSTPLIISPVNQTDYVLC
;
A
#
# COMPACT_ATOMS: atom_id res chain seq x y z
N MET A 1 -2.44 41.71 -2.05
CA MET A 1 -2.18 42.45 -3.31
C MET A 1 -2.34 41.50 -4.48
N VAL A 2 -3.10 41.89 -5.51
CA VAL A 2 -3.27 41.09 -6.75
C VAL A 2 -2.69 41.89 -7.91
N VAL A 3 -1.73 41.32 -8.64
CA VAL A 3 -1.09 41.97 -9.79
C VAL A 3 -1.38 41.12 -11.04
N LYS A 4 -1.96 41.74 -12.07
CA LYS A 4 -2.18 41.14 -13.39
C LYS A 4 -1.08 41.61 -14.33
N LEU A 5 -0.32 40.69 -14.92
CA LEU A 5 0.70 40.99 -15.93
C LEU A 5 0.32 40.32 -17.26
N ARG A 6 0.33 41.09 -18.34
CA ARG A 6 0.05 40.62 -19.71
C ARG A 6 1.27 40.89 -20.60
N ARG A 7 1.75 39.87 -21.32
CA ARG A 7 2.77 40.03 -22.38
C ARG A 7 2.46 39.04 -23.52
N GLY A 8 1.94 39.54 -24.64
CA GLY A 8 1.43 38.72 -25.76
C GLY A 8 0.23 37.83 -25.38
N ARG A 9 0.11 36.63 -25.95
CA ARG A 9 -0.96 35.63 -25.63
C ARG A 9 -0.87 35.02 -24.21
N LYS A 10 0.06 35.50 -23.36
CA LYS A 10 0.28 35.00 -21.99
C LYS A 10 -0.42 35.91 -20.98
N GLN A 11 -1.25 35.34 -20.12
CA GLN A 11 -1.85 36.03 -18.98
C GLN A 11 -1.31 35.47 -17.67
N SER A 12 -0.83 36.33 -16.79
CA SER A 12 -0.30 35.96 -15.47
C SER A 12 -1.05 36.71 -14.36
N LEU A 13 -1.51 35.99 -13.34
CA LEU A 13 -2.11 36.55 -12.13
C LEU A 13 -1.23 36.20 -10.94
N LEU A 14 -0.76 37.20 -10.21
CA LEU A 14 -0.06 37.03 -8.93
C LEU A 14 -0.97 37.50 -7.80
N MET A 15 -1.21 36.64 -6.81
CA MET A 15 -1.93 36.98 -5.59
C MET A 15 -1.04 36.65 -4.38
N VAL A 16 -0.71 37.67 -3.59
CA VAL A 16 0.00 37.51 -2.32
C VAL A 16 -0.97 37.83 -1.19
N VAL A 17 -1.21 36.83 -0.32
CA VAL A 17 -2.06 36.90 0.86
C VAL A 17 -1.20 36.68 2.09
N ARG A 18 -1.27 37.62 3.04
CA ARG A 18 -0.63 37.49 4.35
C ARG A 18 -1.73 37.16 5.36
N LEU A 19 -1.71 35.94 5.90
CA LEU A 19 -2.66 35.52 6.92
C LEU A 19 -2.04 35.82 8.28
N ARG A 20 -2.76 36.60 9.10
CA ARG A 20 -2.42 36.88 10.51
C ARG A 20 -3.44 36.14 11.38
N SER A 21 -2.97 35.20 12.20
CA SER A 21 -3.76 34.64 13.29
C SER A 21 -3.67 35.56 14.52
N ARG A 22 -4.71 35.58 15.38
CA ARG A 22 -4.71 36.32 16.67
C ARG A 22 -3.55 35.91 17.58
N SER A 23 -2.94 34.75 17.37
CA SER A 23 -1.75 34.25 18.07
C SER A 23 -0.40 34.57 17.39
N ARG A 24 -0.20 35.77 16.80
CA ARG A 24 1.09 36.26 16.25
C ARG A 24 1.85 35.31 15.28
N GLU A 25 1.23 34.27 14.73
CA GLU A 25 1.80 33.47 13.64
C GLU A 25 1.61 34.20 12.30
N GLN A 26 2.71 34.35 11.54
CA GLN A 26 2.68 34.99 10.22
C GLN A 26 2.86 33.95 9.13
N SER A 27 1.80 33.74 8.35
CA SER A 27 1.83 32.88 7.17
C SER A 27 1.77 33.71 5.89
N LEU A 28 2.65 33.41 4.93
CA LEU A 28 2.64 34.02 3.60
C LEU A 28 2.20 32.99 2.57
N LEU A 29 1.13 33.32 1.85
CA LEU A 29 0.62 32.56 0.73
C LEU A 29 0.84 33.36 -0.56
N MET A 30 1.61 32.79 -1.49
CA MET A 30 1.83 33.34 -2.83
C MET A 30 1.23 32.39 -3.86
N VAL A 31 0.26 32.86 -4.63
CA VAL A 31 -0.38 32.12 -5.71
C VAL A 31 -0.07 32.81 -7.04
N VAL A 32 0.61 32.11 -7.95
CA VAL A 32 0.91 32.55 -9.31
C VAL A 32 0.13 31.67 -10.27
N ARG A 33 -0.78 32.26 -11.05
CA ARG A 33 -1.50 31.58 -12.13
C ARG A 33 -0.94 32.04 -13.46
N LEU A 34 -0.33 31.13 -14.22
CA LEU A 34 0.17 31.35 -15.57
C LEU A 34 -0.76 30.67 -16.57
N ARG A 35 -1.20 31.38 -17.61
CA ARG A 35 -1.96 30.82 -18.72
C ARG A 35 -1.19 31.02 -20.03
N ARG A 36 -0.97 29.94 -20.78
CA ARG A 36 -0.37 29.96 -22.12
C ARG A 36 -1.15 29.01 -23.03
N GLY A 37 -1.99 29.54 -23.91
CA GLY A 37 -2.84 28.71 -24.79
C GLY A 37 -3.81 27.83 -24.00
N ARG A 38 -3.87 26.52 -24.30
CA ARG A 38 -4.65 25.51 -23.55
C ARG A 38 -3.99 25.09 -22.22
N GLU A 39 -2.78 25.57 -21.92
CA GLU A 39 -2.05 25.23 -20.71
C GLU A 39 -2.35 26.22 -19.59
N GLN A 40 -2.70 25.70 -18.41
CA GLN A 40 -2.85 26.49 -17.20
C GLN A 40 -1.91 25.95 -16.12
N SER A 41 -1.03 26.80 -15.60
CA SER A 41 -0.17 26.48 -14.48
C SER A 41 -0.58 27.31 -13.26
N LEU A 42 -0.66 26.70 -12.10
CA LEU A 42 -0.89 27.34 -10.81
C LEU A 42 0.28 26.96 -9.91
N LEU A 43 1.09 27.94 -9.52
CA LEU A 43 2.12 27.79 -8.50
C LEU A 43 1.57 28.38 -7.20
N MET A 44 1.60 27.60 -6.13
CA MET A 44 1.18 28.00 -4.79
C MET A 44 2.36 27.77 -3.84
N VAL A 45 2.92 28.84 -3.30
CA VAL A 45 4.01 28.79 -2.31
C VAL A 45 3.44 29.24 -0.97
N VAL A 46 3.49 28.36 0.03
CA VAL A 46 3.10 28.62 1.41
C VAL A 46 4.37 28.61 2.27
N ARG A 47 4.62 29.71 2.97
CA ARG A 47 5.66 29.79 4.00
C ARG A 47 5.00 29.88 5.36
N LEU A 48 5.17 28.84 6.16
CA LEU A 48 4.73 28.77 7.55
C LEU A 48 5.91 29.12 8.46
N ARG A 49 5.73 30.09 9.35
CA ARG A 49 6.71 30.42 10.41
C ARG A 49 6.12 30.03 11.76
N SER A 50 6.70 29.03 12.40
CA SER A 50 6.40 28.70 13.80
C SER A 50 7.21 29.58 14.76
N ARG A 51 6.80 29.64 16.04
CA ARG A 51 7.57 30.25 17.15
C ARG A 51 8.78 29.40 17.56
N SER A 52 8.70 28.07 17.38
CA SER A 52 9.90 27.22 17.38
C SER A 52 10.75 27.63 16.16
N ARG A 53 12.07 27.51 16.18
CA ARG A 53 12.97 27.92 15.06
C ARG A 53 12.74 27.15 13.74
N GLU A 54 11.60 26.50 13.56
CA GLU A 54 11.17 25.73 12.42
C GLU A 54 10.52 26.63 11.37
N GLN A 55 11.16 26.71 10.20
CA GLN A 55 10.59 27.33 9.02
C GLN A 55 10.23 26.23 8.02
N SER A 56 8.96 26.17 7.63
CA SER A 56 8.46 25.20 6.67
C SER A 56 8.04 25.93 5.39
N LEU A 57 8.59 25.48 4.26
CA LEU A 57 8.24 25.96 2.93
C LEU A 57 7.55 24.83 2.17
N LEU A 58 6.32 25.10 1.75
CA LEU A 58 5.55 24.22 0.88
C LEU A 58 5.34 24.89 -0.47
N MET A 59 5.84 24.27 -1.54
CA MET A 59 5.67 24.75 -2.91
C MET A 59 4.86 23.72 -3.71
N VAL A 60 3.65 24.08 -4.12
CA VAL A 60 2.76 23.24 -4.92
C VAL A 60 2.64 23.84 -6.33
N VAL A 61 3.08 23.11 -7.35
CA VAL A 61 2.96 23.48 -8.77
C VAL A 61 1.92 22.59 -9.44
N ARG A 62 0.74 23.12 -9.73
CA ARG A 62 -0.30 22.45 -10.51
C ARG A 62 -0.17 22.83 -11.99
N LEU A 63 0.25 21.89 -12.82
CA LEU A 63 0.31 22.01 -14.28
C LEU A 63 -0.92 21.33 -14.88
N ARG A 64 -1.68 22.06 -15.71
CA ARG A 64 -2.79 21.52 -16.51
C ARG A 64 -2.44 21.62 -17.99
N ARG A 65 -2.40 20.49 -18.69
CA ARG A 65 -2.21 20.40 -20.14
C ARG A 65 -3.32 19.50 -20.71
N GLY A 66 -4.33 20.09 -21.35
CA GLY A 66 -5.50 19.35 -21.86
C GLY A 66 -6.33 18.71 -20.73
N ARG A 67 -6.64 17.41 -20.85
CA ARG A 67 -7.33 16.62 -19.80
C ARG A 67 -6.40 16.19 -18.65
N GLU A 68 -5.08 16.27 -18.84
CA GLU A 68 -4.10 15.88 -17.83
C GLU A 68 -3.87 16.97 -16.77
N GLN A 69 -3.85 16.56 -15.50
CA GLN A 69 -3.47 17.41 -14.38
C GLN A 69 -2.30 16.79 -13.63
N SER A 70 -1.21 17.55 -13.52
CA SER A 70 -0.02 17.22 -12.72
C SER A 70 0.10 18.21 -11.56
N LEU A 71 0.47 17.72 -10.38
CA LEU A 71 0.69 18.47 -9.15
C LEU A 71 2.10 18.12 -8.67
N LEU A 72 3.04 19.06 -8.71
CA LEU A 72 4.34 18.92 -8.09
C LEU A 72 4.27 19.51 -6.69
N MET A 73 4.59 18.75 -5.65
CA MET A 73 4.67 19.25 -4.29
C MET A 73 6.11 19.16 -3.83
N VAL A 74 6.71 20.29 -3.49
CA VAL A 74 8.07 20.41 -2.98
C VAL A 74 7.97 20.89 -1.54
N VAL A 75 8.37 20.06 -0.59
CA VAL A 75 8.40 20.40 0.83
C VAL A 75 9.86 20.59 1.25
N ARG A 76 10.16 21.74 1.86
CA ARG A 76 11.44 22.01 2.52
C ARG A 76 11.18 22.25 4.01
N LEU A 77 11.67 21.34 4.84
CA LEU A 77 11.66 21.44 6.30
C LEU A 77 13.04 21.87 6.79
N ARG A 78 13.12 22.90 7.63
CA ARG A 78 14.36 23.31 8.31
C ARG A 78 14.21 23.11 9.82
N ARG A 79 15.06 22.27 10.40
CA ARG A 79 15.15 22.04 11.85
C ARG A 79 16.56 22.39 12.33
N GLY A 80 16.73 23.53 12.99
CA GLY A 80 18.02 23.92 13.58
C GLY A 80 19.13 24.28 12.55
N ARG A 81 20.38 23.89 12.85
CA ARG A 81 21.58 24.18 12.04
C ARG A 81 21.86 23.14 10.94
N GLU A 82 21.13 22.03 10.89
CA GLU A 82 21.30 20.98 9.89
C GLU A 82 20.27 21.07 8.73
N GLN A 83 20.70 20.60 7.56
CA GLN A 83 20.15 20.97 6.27
C GLN A 83 18.84 20.26 5.90
N SER A 84 17.90 21.08 5.46
CA SER A 84 16.84 20.88 4.45
C SER A 84 16.63 19.46 3.88
N LEU A 85 15.58 18.76 4.32
CA LEU A 85 14.99 17.66 3.54
C LEU A 85 14.20 18.23 2.36
N LEU A 86 14.56 17.84 1.12
CA LEU A 86 13.84 18.20 -0.11
C LEU A 86 13.03 16.99 -0.60
N MET A 87 11.72 17.00 -0.41
CA MET A 87 10.85 15.99 -1.02
C MET A 87 10.16 16.58 -2.25
N VAL A 88 10.38 15.99 -3.42
CA VAL A 88 9.69 16.34 -4.67
C VAL A 88 8.65 15.25 -4.98
N VAL A 89 7.36 15.62 -4.98
CA VAL A 89 6.25 14.68 -5.20
C VAL A 89 5.50 15.08 -6.47
N LYS A 90 5.60 14.28 -7.54
CA LYS A 90 4.89 14.52 -8.81
C LYS A 90 3.62 13.69 -8.88
N LEU A 91 2.50 14.32 -8.58
CA LEU A 91 1.16 13.75 -8.50
C LEU A 91 0.42 14.01 -9.83
N ARG A 92 0.36 13.04 -10.75
CA ARG A 92 -0.65 13.12 -11.82
C ARG A 92 -1.94 12.48 -11.31
N ARG A 93 -3.11 13.04 -11.66
CA ARG A 93 -4.38 12.38 -11.36
C ARG A 93 -4.37 11.04 -12.13
N GLY A 94 -4.20 9.92 -11.41
CA GLY A 94 -3.85 8.60 -11.96
C GLY A 94 -2.45 8.05 -11.58
N ARG A 95 -1.43 8.91 -11.39
CA ARG A 95 -0.06 8.50 -10.97
C ARG A 95 0.22 8.56 -9.47
N LYS A 96 -0.66 9.16 -8.66
CA LYS A 96 -0.50 9.20 -7.19
C LYS A 96 -0.41 7.80 -6.59
N GLN A 97 -1.29 6.92 -7.04
CA GLN A 97 -1.35 5.54 -6.61
C GLN A 97 -0.09 4.78 -7.06
N SER A 98 0.36 5.03 -8.29
CA SER A 98 1.60 4.41 -8.80
C SER A 98 2.84 4.81 -8.01
N LEU A 99 2.93 6.06 -7.56
CA LEU A 99 4.04 6.50 -6.70
C LEU A 99 3.97 5.89 -5.29
N LEU A 100 2.76 5.63 -4.76
CA LEU A 100 2.61 4.96 -3.46
C LEU A 100 3.04 3.50 -3.54
N VAL A 101 2.65 2.78 -4.61
CA VAL A 101 3.11 1.41 -4.86
C VAL A 101 4.64 1.35 -4.98
N VAL A 102 5.22 2.25 -5.79
CA VAL A 102 6.68 2.39 -5.87
C VAL A 102 7.28 2.80 -4.53
N ARG A 103 6.59 3.42 -3.58
CA ARG A 103 7.18 3.70 -2.25
C ARG A 103 7.11 2.53 -1.28
N VAL A 104 6.17 1.61 -1.45
CA VAL A 104 6.08 0.44 -0.56
C VAL A 104 7.00 -0.69 -1.01
N GLN A 105 7.25 -0.81 -2.32
CA GLN A 105 8.18 -1.80 -2.90
C GLN A 105 9.63 -1.68 -2.40
N GLN A 106 10.05 -0.51 -1.91
CA GLN A 106 11.39 -0.33 -1.32
C GLN A 106 11.57 -1.11 -0.01
N TYR A 107 10.45 -1.53 0.61
CA TYR A 107 10.43 -2.39 1.80
C TYR A 107 10.23 -3.87 1.43
N GLY A 108 10.45 -4.23 0.16
CA GLY A 108 10.36 -5.59 -0.34
C GLY A 108 11.22 -6.54 0.47
N VAL A 109 10.63 -7.64 0.94
CA VAL A 109 11.31 -8.70 1.67
C VAL A 109 11.19 -10.03 0.94
N GLU A 110 12.24 -10.84 1.02
CA GLU A 110 12.21 -12.22 0.55
C GLU A 110 11.61 -13.12 1.63
N VAL A 111 10.50 -13.78 1.29
CA VAL A 111 9.81 -14.72 2.17
C VAL A 111 9.57 -16.06 1.49
N THR A 112 9.51 -17.12 2.28
CA THR A 112 9.33 -18.51 1.82
C THR A 112 8.32 -19.21 2.72
N LEU A 113 7.48 -20.05 2.13
CA LEU A 113 6.46 -20.81 2.84
C LEU A 113 7.07 -21.85 3.79
N ASP A 114 6.42 -22.06 4.93
CA ASP A 114 6.82 -23.02 5.95
C ASP A 114 5.98 -24.31 5.87
N PRO A 115 6.55 -25.44 5.40
CA PRO A 115 5.87 -26.73 5.32
C PRO A 115 5.35 -27.26 6.67
N ASP A 116 5.93 -26.82 7.80
CA ASP A 116 5.46 -27.25 9.12
C ASP A 116 4.12 -26.61 9.49
N THR A 117 3.79 -25.48 8.87
CA THR A 117 2.53 -24.77 9.07
C THR A 117 1.45 -25.20 8.09
N ALA A 118 1.83 -25.64 6.89
CA ALA A 118 0.90 -25.93 5.81
C ALA A 118 -0.09 -27.06 6.16
N THR A 119 -1.36 -26.85 5.82
CA THR A 119 -2.38 -27.89 5.88
C THR A 119 -2.00 -29.08 5.02
N PRO A 120 -2.20 -30.35 5.46
CA PRO A 120 -1.66 -31.52 4.75
C PRO A 120 -2.12 -31.72 3.31
N GLN A 121 -3.20 -31.03 2.91
CA GLN A 121 -3.73 -31.06 1.54
C GLN A 121 -2.96 -30.13 0.59
N LEU A 122 -2.18 -29.18 1.12
CA LEU A 122 -1.44 -28.22 0.31
C LEU A 122 -0.18 -28.85 -0.29
N ILE A 123 0.14 -28.40 -1.51
CA ILE A 123 1.38 -28.72 -2.21
C ILE A 123 2.18 -27.43 -2.32
N LEU A 124 3.42 -27.49 -1.83
CA LEU A 124 4.39 -26.40 -1.87
C LEU A 124 5.45 -26.73 -2.93
N SER A 125 5.94 -25.71 -3.64
CA SER A 125 7.12 -25.87 -4.49
C SER A 125 8.40 -26.01 -3.67
N ASP A 126 9.44 -26.62 -4.24
CA ASP A 126 10.71 -26.86 -3.58
C ASP A 126 11.42 -25.58 -3.12
N ASP A 127 11.25 -24.48 -3.88
CA ASP A 127 11.76 -23.15 -3.53
C ASP A 127 10.93 -22.43 -2.43
N GLY A 128 9.83 -23.04 -1.99
CA GLY A 128 8.91 -22.48 -1.00
C GLY A 128 8.19 -21.21 -1.47
N LYS A 129 8.07 -20.97 -2.78
CA LYS A 129 7.42 -19.77 -3.33
C LYS A 129 5.99 -20.00 -3.79
N GLN A 130 5.58 -21.23 -4.06
CA GLN A 130 4.28 -21.55 -4.63
C GLN A 130 3.47 -22.43 -3.69
N VAL A 131 2.15 -22.23 -3.69
CA VAL A 131 1.21 -23.10 -3.00
C VAL A 131 -0.07 -23.28 -3.79
N HIS A 132 -0.55 -24.52 -3.87
CA HIS A 132 -1.88 -24.84 -4.39
C HIS A 132 -2.52 -25.98 -3.58
N ASP A 133 -3.83 -26.14 -3.76
CA ASP A 133 -4.55 -27.31 -3.25
C ASP A 133 -4.21 -28.53 -4.13
N GLY A 134 -3.71 -29.60 -3.50
CA GLY A 134 -3.41 -30.87 -4.15
C GLY A 134 -4.63 -31.78 -4.33
N GLY A 135 -5.78 -31.43 -3.75
CA GLY A 135 -7.02 -32.20 -3.81
C GLY A 135 -7.04 -33.46 -2.96
N VAL A 136 -5.90 -33.87 -2.38
CA VAL A 136 -5.75 -35.06 -1.54
C VAL A 136 -5.02 -34.69 -0.26
N VAL A 137 -5.58 -35.11 0.88
CA VAL A 137 -4.95 -34.92 2.19
C VAL A 137 -3.81 -35.91 2.33
N LYS A 138 -2.59 -35.41 2.53
CA LYS A 138 -1.40 -36.25 2.79
C LYS A 138 -1.36 -36.67 4.26
N GLU A 139 -0.82 -37.86 4.52
CA GLU A 139 -0.45 -38.25 5.88
C GLU A 139 0.86 -37.56 6.27
N LEU A 140 0.75 -36.48 7.06
CA LEU A 140 1.87 -35.76 7.62
C LEU A 140 1.78 -35.79 9.15
N PRO A 141 2.91 -35.82 9.88
CA PRO A 141 2.89 -35.70 11.32
C PRO A 141 2.22 -34.38 11.72
N ASP A 142 1.27 -34.48 12.64
CA ASP A 142 0.67 -33.29 13.23
C ASP A 142 1.69 -32.61 14.16
N ASN A 143 1.65 -31.29 14.17
CA ASN A 143 2.47 -30.47 15.06
C ASN A 143 1.70 -29.20 15.44
N PRO A 144 2.03 -28.52 16.55
CA PRO A 144 1.29 -27.35 17.00
C PRO A 144 1.23 -26.19 15.99
N LYS A 145 2.21 -26.08 15.09
CA LYS A 145 2.27 -25.01 14.08
C LYS A 145 1.37 -25.27 12.87
N ARG A 146 0.96 -26.53 12.63
CA ARG A 146 0.22 -26.95 11.44
C ARG A 146 -1.23 -26.52 11.48
N PHE A 147 -1.70 -25.88 10.41
CA PHE A 147 -3.12 -25.67 10.17
C PHE A 147 -3.81 -26.99 9.84
N THR A 148 -4.94 -27.28 10.49
CA THR A 148 -5.73 -28.51 10.23
C THR A 148 -7.12 -28.19 9.72
N ARG A 149 -7.62 -26.96 9.93
CA ARG A 149 -9.01 -26.61 9.63
C ARG A 149 -9.21 -25.92 8.29
N TYR A 150 -8.32 -25.01 7.92
CA TYR A 150 -8.40 -24.18 6.72
C TYR A 150 -7.19 -24.46 5.84
N LEU A 151 -7.27 -24.17 4.54
CA LEU A 151 -6.19 -24.41 3.58
C LEU A 151 -5.13 -23.29 3.65
N ASP A 152 -4.58 -23.06 4.84
CA ASP A 152 -3.63 -21.99 5.11
C ASP A 152 -2.18 -22.49 5.21
N VAL A 153 -1.26 -21.58 4.94
CA VAL A 153 0.18 -21.73 5.18
C VAL A 153 0.78 -20.38 5.56
N LEU A 154 1.72 -20.38 6.50
CA LEU A 154 2.51 -19.21 6.88
C LEU A 154 3.87 -19.23 6.20
N THR A 155 4.52 -18.08 6.12
CA THR A 155 5.94 -18.01 5.79
C THR A 155 6.81 -18.40 6.99
N ARG A 156 8.07 -18.75 6.71
CA ARG A 156 9.10 -18.98 7.73
C ARG A 156 9.50 -17.68 8.45
N GLN A 157 9.52 -16.58 7.71
CA GLN A 157 9.88 -15.26 8.19
C GLN A 157 8.68 -14.62 8.90
N SER A 158 8.96 -13.93 10.01
CA SER A 158 8.02 -13.08 10.73
C SER A 158 8.64 -11.73 11.05
N PHE A 159 7.78 -10.76 11.34
CA PHE A 159 8.18 -9.38 11.56
C PHE A 159 7.48 -8.81 12.79
N SER A 160 8.28 -8.23 13.69
CA SER A 160 7.80 -7.70 14.98
C SER A 160 8.04 -6.19 15.14
N SER A 161 8.53 -5.52 14.09
CA SER A 161 8.78 -4.08 14.06
C SER A 161 9.01 -3.60 12.63
N GLY A 162 8.99 -2.28 12.44
CA GLY A 162 9.36 -1.65 11.18
C GLY A 162 8.35 -1.87 10.04
N ARG A 163 8.87 -1.93 8.81
CA ARG A 163 8.06 -1.98 7.58
C ARG A 163 8.52 -3.09 6.67
N PHE A 164 7.58 -3.83 6.11
CA PHE A 164 7.86 -4.87 5.13
C PHE A 164 6.80 -4.94 4.05
N TYR A 165 7.17 -5.50 2.90
CA TYR A 165 6.33 -5.63 1.72
C TYR A 165 6.60 -6.94 0.99
N PHE A 166 5.55 -7.62 0.55
CA PHE A 166 5.67 -8.80 -0.32
C PHE A 166 4.56 -8.81 -1.39
N GLU A 167 4.81 -9.49 -2.51
CA GLU A 167 3.87 -9.60 -3.62
C GLU A 167 3.48 -11.07 -3.85
N VAL A 168 2.21 -11.29 -4.14
CA VAL A 168 1.64 -12.61 -4.42
C VAL A 168 0.89 -12.56 -5.73
N GLN A 169 1.30 -13.38 -6.68
CA GLN A 169 0.55 -13.62 -7.90
C GLN A 169 -0.69 -14.47 -7.58
N VAL A 170 -1.83 -13.98 -8.03
CA VAL A 170 -3.18 -14.56 -7.84
C VAL A 170 -3.87 -14.84 -9.17
N LYS A 171 -3.13 -14.69 -10.27
CA LYS A 171 -3.61 -14.82 -11.64
C LYS A 171 -4.34 -16.15 -11.86
N ASP A 172 -5.45 -16.08 -12.58
CA ASP A 172 -6.29 -17.22 -12.99
C ASP A 172 -6.93 -18.00 -11.83
N LYS A 173 -6.89 -17.47 -10.59
CA LYS A 173 -7.60 -18.04 -9.44
C LYS A 173 -8.99 -17.44 -9.29
N THR A 174 -9.97 -18.28 -8.93
CA THR A 174 -11.36 -17.88 -8.71
C THR A 174 -11.68 -17.64 -7.23
N THR A 175 -10.90 -18.25 -6.32
CA THR A 175 -10.99 -18.03 -4.88
C THR A 175 -9.62 -18.10 -4.22
N TRP A 176 -9.35 -17.20 -3.28
CA TRP A 176 -8.14 -17.18 -2.45
C TRP A 176 -8.30 -16.19 -1.32
N TRP A 177 -7.44 -16.29 -0.32
CA TRP A 177 -7.21 -15.18 0.61
C TRP A 177 -5.75 -15.10 1.00
N LEU A 178 -5.29 -13.88 1.33
CA LEU A 178 -3.91 -13.61 1.71
C LEU A 178 -3.80 -12.38 2.59
N GLY A 179 -2.70 -12.27 3.34
CA GLY A 179 -2.41 -11.11 4.17
C GLY A 179 -1.38 -11.42 5.23
N VAL A 180 -1.63 -10.99 6.47
CA VAL A 180 -0.77 -11.31 7.62
C VAL A 180 -1.59 -11.82 8.80
N ALA A 181 -0.99 -12.69 9.61
CA ALA A 181 -1.56 -13.27 10.82
C ALA A 181 -0.58 -13.13 12.00
N ARG A 182 -1.09 -13.01 13.22
CA ARG A 182 -0.26 -13.10 14.44
C ARG A 182 0.28 -14.51 14.62
N GLU A 183 1.36 -14.62 15.39
CA GLU A 183 1.92 -15.92 15.77
C GLU A 183 0.91 -16.82 16.51
N SER A 184 0.14 -16.23 17.43
CA SER A 184 -0.80 -16.91 18.33
C SER A 184 -2.13 -17.34 17.72
N VAL A 185 -2.35 -17.11 16.42
CA VAL A 185 -3.64 -17.43 15.80
C VAL A 185 -3.99 -18.91 15.95
N ASN A 186 -5.28 -19.21 16.14
CA ASN A 186 -5.74 -20.59 16.24
C ASN A 186 -5.58 -21.31 14.89
N ARG A 187 -4.85 -22.42 14.91
CA ARG A 187 -4.51 -23.23 13.72
C ARG A 187 -5.31 -24.53 13.64
N LYS A 188 -6.02 -24.89 14.72
CA LYS A 188 -6.66 -26.20 14.89
C LYS A 188 -8.18 -26.14 14.79
N ASP A 189 -8.78 -25.15 15.42
CA ASP A 189 -10.23 -25.05 15.53
C ASP A 189 -10.84 -24.19 14.44
N LYS A 190 -12.15 -24.31 14.29
CA LYS A 190 -12.94 -23.41 13.47
C LYS A 190 -13.04 -22.05 14.16
N ILE A 191 -12.43 -21.03 13.55
CA ILE A 191 -12.64 -19.64 13.97
C ILE A 191 -13.92 -19.05 13.38
N THR A 192 -14.51 -18.09 14.09
CA THR A 192 -15.73 -17.38 13.67
C THR A 192 -15.48 -16.47 12.46
N SER A 193 -14.32 -15.81 12.42
CA SER A 193 -13.90 -14.91 11.33
C SER A 193 -12.39 -14.69 11.33
N HIS A 194 -11.82 -14.46 10.16
CA HIS A 194 -10.45 -13.96 10.02
C HIS A 194 -10.46 -12.42 10.08
N SER A 195 -10.66 -11.88 11.28
CA SER A 195 -10.70 -10.44 11.52
C SER A 195 -9.52 -9.97 12.37
N PRO A 196 -9.22 -8.65 12.40
CA PRO A 196 -8.14 -8.11 13.23
C PRO A 196 -8.24 -8.50 14.71
N GLU A 197 -9.45 -8.62 15.26
CA GLU A 197 -9.68 -9.06 16.64
C GLU A 197 -9.17 -10.49 16.88
N ASN A 198 -9.27 -11.36 15.87
CA ASN A 198 -8.77 -12.73 15.90
C ASN A 198 -7.32 -12.85 15.41
N GLY A 199 -6.62 -11.72 15.24
CA GLY A 199 -5.22 -11.68 14.85
C GLY A 199 -4.95 -11.82 13.35
N TYR A 200 -5.95 -11.56 12.50
CA TYR A 200 -5.84 -11.70 11.04
C TYR A 200 -6.10 -10.37 10.32
N TRP A 201 -5.24 -10.04 9.36
CA TRP A 201 -5.45 -8.94 8.40
C TRP A 201 -5.39 -9.50 6.99
N ILE A 202 -6.52 -10.01 6.51
CA ILE A 202 -6.61 -10.83 5.30
C ILE A 202 -7.57 -10.21 4.28
N LEU A 203 -7.15 -10.19 3.02
CA LEU A 203 -7.96 -9.86 1.87
C LEU A 203 -8.50 -11.13 1.21
N TYR A 204 -9.82 -11.18 1.02
CA TYR A 204 -10.54 -12.30 0.41
C TYR A 204 -10.92 -11.98 -1.01
N PHE A 205 -10.72 -12.96 -1.90
CA PHE A 205 -11.31 -12.97 -3.22
C PHE A 205 -12.19 -14.20 -3.37
N LEU A 206 -13.47 -13.99 -3.63
CA LEU A 206 -14.46 -15.06 -3.75
C LEU A 206 -15.38 -14.80 -4.95
N LYS A 207 -15.15 -15.49 -6.07
CA LYS A 207 -15.99 -15.39 -7.30
C LYS A 207 -16.26 -13.92 -7.69
N ASP A 208 -15.19 -13.18 -7.98
CA ASP A 208 -15.23 -11.75 -8.36
C ASP A 208 -15.75 -10.80 -7.28
N LYS A 209 -15.67 -11.20 -6.00
CA LYS A 209 -15.93 -10.33 -4.86
C LYS A 209 -14.67 -10.19 -4.02
N LEU A 210 -14.24 -8.96 -3.81
CA LEU A 210 -13.11 -8.64 -2.95
C LEU A 210 -13.63 -8.12 -1.61
N VAL A 211 -13.19 -8.74 -0.51
CA VAL A 211 -13.71 -8.48 0.83
C VAL A 211 -12.57 -8.39 1.83
N PHE A 212 -12.65 -7.45 2.75
CA PHE A 212 -11.82 -7.43 3.94
C PHE A 212 -12.73 -7.66 5.17
N HIS A 213 -12.43 -8.68 5.96
CA HIS A 213 -13.23 -9.02 7.14
C HIS A 213 -12.83 -8.13 8.31
N ASP A 214 -13.48 -6.97 8.38
CA ASP A 214 -13.52 -6.10 9.56
C ASP A 214 -14.90 -6.22 10.24
N ASN A 215 -15.09 -5.51 11.35
CA ASN A 215 -16.39 -5.36 11.99
C ASN A 215 -16.91 -3.91 11.86
N PRO A 216 -17.79 -3.61 10.89
CA PRO A 216 -18.47 -4.51 9.95
C PRO A 216 -17.64 -4.87 8.71
N VAL A 217 -18.03 -5.94 8.02
CA VAL A 217 -17.34 -6.44 6.81
C VAL A 217 -17.25 -5.38 5.73
N VAL A 218 -16.05 -5.19 5.16
CA VAL A 218 -15.77 -4.20 4.13
C VAL A 218 -15.77 -4.87 2.76
N ARG A 219 -16.71 -4.45 1.88
CA ARG A 219 -16.76 -4.88 0.48
C ARG A 219 -15.98 -3.91 -0.40
N LEU A 220 -15.09 -4.44 -1.23
CA LEU A 220 -14.15 -3.66 -2.03
C LEU A 220 -14.48 -3.80 -3.52
N PRO A 221 -14.29 -2.73 -4.32
CA PRO A 221 -14.50 -2.80 -5.76
C PRO A 221 -13.48 -3.75 -6.39
N VAL A 222 -13.96 -4.72 -7.15
CA VAL A 222 -13.11 -5.61 -7.94
C VAL A 222 -12.72 -4.89 -9.22
N ARG A 223 -11.43 -4.87 -9.51
CA ARG A 223 -10.89 -4.35 -10.76
C ARG A 223 -10.80 -5.50 -11.77
N ALA A 224 -10.99 -5.21 -13.05
CA ALA A 224 -10.74 -6.20 -14.09
C ALA A 224 -9.29 -6.67 -13.98
N GLU A 225 -9.08 -7.99 -14.05
CA GLU A 225 -7.76 -8.62 -14.14
C GLU A 225 -6.83 -8.39 -12.92
N LEU A 226 -7.31 -8.62 -11.70
CA LEU A 226 -6.41 -8.65 -10.53
C LEU A 226 -5.47 -9.86 -10.63
N GLN A 227 -4.23 -9.64 -11.07
CA GLN A 227 -3.25 -10.71 -11.29
C GLN A 227 -2.23 -10.85 -10.16
N LYS A 228 -1.97 -9.77 -9.42
CA LYS A 228 -0.97 -9.74 -8.36
C LYS A 228 -1.33 -8.74 -7.27
N VAL A 229 -1.23 -9.19 -6.03
CA VAL A 229 -1.53 -8.40 -4.83
C VAL A 229 -0.25 -8.14 -4.05
N GLY A 230 0.02 -6.88 -3.76
CA GLY A 230 1.07 -6.45 -2.86
C GLY A 230 0.51 -6.21 -1.46
N VAL A 231 1.19 -6.72 -0.45
CA VAL A 231 0.84 -6.55 0.97
C VAL A 231 1.95 -5.75 1.63
N PHE A 232 1.59 -4.58 2.18
CA PHE A 232 2.48 -3.70 2.91
C PHE A 232 2.07 -3.64 4.38
N VAL A 233 3.03 -3.74 5.27
CA VAL A 233 2.81 -3.56 6.71
C VAL A 233 3.75 -2.47 7.23
N ASP A 234 3.19 -1.54 7.99
CA ASP A 234 3.92 -0.64 8.87
C ASP A 234 3.54 -1.01 10.29
N TYR A 235 4.41 -1.83 10.91
CA TYR A 235 4.18 -2.43 12.22
C TYR A 235 4.09 -1.33 13.28
N ASP A 236 5.04 -0.40 13.26
CA ASP A 236 5.14 0.67 14.25
C ASP A 236 3.97 1.65 14.16
N ALA A 237 3.42 1.84 12.95
CA ALA A 237 2.25 2.69 12.72
C ALA A 237 0.89 1.97 12.81
N GLY A 238 0.87 0.64 13.04
CA GLY A 238 -0.38 -0.11 13.13
C GLY A 238 -1.17 -0.14 11.81
N LEU A 239 -0.49 -0.42 10.69
CA LEU A 239 -1.07 -0.34 9.35
C LEU A 239 -0.82 -1.61 8.53
N VAL A 240 -1.87 -2.16 7.92
CA VAL A 240 -1.78 -3.17 6.83
C VAL A 240 -2.45 -2.61 5.59
N SER A 241 -1.78 -2.65 4.45
CA SER A 241 -2.28 -2.11 3.18
C SER A 241 -2.13 -3.09 2.03
N PHE A 242 -3.13 -3.14 1.17
CA PHE A 242 -3.21 -4.01 0.00
C PHE A 242 -3.17 -3.18 -1.29
N TYR A 243 -2.47 -3.69 -2.29
CA TYR A 243 -2.29 -3.03 -3.58
C TYR A 243 -2.48 -4.01 -4.73
N ASP A 244 -3.12 -3.55 -5.78
CA ASP A 244 -3.08 -4.14 -7.11
C ASP A 244 -1.76 -3.71 -7.74
N VAL A 245 -0.83 -4.66 -7.89
CA VAL A 245 0.54 -4.36 -8.34
C VAL A 245 0.55 -3.92 -9.80
N GLU A 246 -0.22 -4.61 -10.64
CA GLU A 246 -0.25 -4.38 -12.08
C GLU A 246 -0.94 -3.04 -12.41
N ALA A 247 -2.07 -2.74 -11.75
CA ALA A 247 -2.70 -1.43 -11.86
C ALA A 247 -1.94 -0.33 -11.10
N ARG A 248 -0.87 -0.69 -10.38
CA ARG A 248 -0.11 0.15 -9.44
C ARG A 248 -1.03 0.98 -8.55
N ALA A 249 -1.96 0.29 -7.89
CA ALA A 249 -3.05 0.93 -7.21
C ALA A 249 -3.42 0.38 -5.85
N HIS A 250 -3.81 1.29 -4.96
CA HIS A 250 -4.30 0.93 -3.65
C HIS A 250 -5.67 0.23 -3.74
N ILE A 251 -5.80 -0.85 -2.98
CA ILE A 251 -7.03 -1.62 -2.81
C ILE A 251 -7.69 -1.21 -1.49
N TYR A 252 -7.00 -1.41 -0.38
CA TYR A 252 -7.55 -1.18 0.97
C TYR A 252 -6.43 -1.02 2.01
N SER A 253 -6.72 -0.34 3.11
CA SER A 253 -5.83 -0.22 4.28
C SER A 253 -6.61 -0.40 5.57
N ALA A 254 -6.16 -1.32 6.41
CA ALA A 254 -6.55 -1.42 7.81
C ALA A 254 -5.60 -0.55 8.64
N THR A 255 -6.15 0.43 9.35
CA THR A 255 -5.40 1.42 10.16
C THR A 255 -5.74 1.30 11.63
N GLY A 256 -4.87 1.79 12.51
CA GLY A 256 -5.13 1.75 13.95
C GLY A 256 -5.03 0.33 14.52
N CYS A 257 -4.34 -0.56 13.81
CA CYS A 257 -4.07 -1.91 14.27
C CYS A 257 -3.10 -1.86 15.45
N THR A 258 -3.34 -2.68 16.46
CA THR A 258 -2.39 -2.85 17.56
C THR A 258 -1.69 -4.18 17.37
N PHE A 259 -0.40 -4.14 17.10
CA PHE A 259 0.42 -5.35 16.99
C PHE A 259 1.24 -5.53 18.26
N SER A 260 1.16 -6.71 18.85
CA SER A 260 1.84 -7.08 20.10
C SER A 260 2.71 -8.33 19.95
N GLU A 261 2.71 -8.92 18.76
CA GLU A 261 3.29 -10.22 18.45
C GLU A 261 3.86 -10.21 17.03
N PRO A 262 4.81 -11.11 16.72
CA PRO A 262 5.30 -11.29 15.36
C PRO A 262 4.15 -11.53 14.38
N LEU A 263 4.20 -10.85 13.24
CA LEU A 263 3.29 -11.05 12.12
C LEU A 263 3.95 -11.93 11.07
N TYR A 264 3.20 -12.93 10.63
CA TYR A 264 3.57 -13.85 9.55
C TYR A 264 2.70 -13.55 8.32
N PRO A 265 3.30 -13.35 7.13
CA PRO A 265 2.59 -13.53 5.89
C PRO A 265 1.84 -14.86 5.85
N ILE A 266 0.58 -14.82 5.43
CA ILE A 266 -0.33 -15.98 5.33
C ILE A 266 -0.97 -16.04 3.96
N LEU A 267 -1.00 -17.24 3.37
CA LEU A 267 -1.64 -17.52 2.08
C LEU A 267 -2.62 -18.69 2.20
N SER A 268 -3.74 -18.60 1.48
CA SER A 268 -4.65 -19.72 1.22
C SER A 268 -5.07 -19.77 -0.24
N PRO A 269 -4.71 -20.84 -0.97
CA PRO A 269 -5.12 -21.00 -2.36
C PRO A 269 -6.60 -21.39 -2.50
N CYS A 270 -7.32 -21.64 -1.39
CA CYS A 270 -8.66 -22.24 -1.35
C CYS A 270 -8.73 -23.61 -2.06
N PHE A 271 -9.93 -24.19 -2.09
CA PHE A 271 -10.16 -25.48 -2.73
C PHE A 271 -9.92 -25.43 -4.24
N HIS A 272 -9.47 -26.56 -4.80
CA HIS A 272 -9.21 -26.79 -6.22
C HIS A 272 -10.44 -26.58 -7.14
N ASP A 273 -11.67 -26.71 -6.61
CA ASP A 273 -12.97 -26.50 -7.29
C ASP A 273 -13.09 -27.22 -8.66
N GLY A 274 -12.77 -28.52 -8.67
CA GLY A 274 -12.82 -29.34 -9.89
C GLY A 274 -11.88 -28.86 -11.01
N GLY A 275 -10.79 -28.17 -10.65
CA GLY A 275 -9.80 -27.65 -11.59
C GLY A 275 -9.91 -26.15 -11.83
N ARG A 276 -11.06 -25.54 -11.52
CA ARG A 276 -11.33 -24.12 -11.77
C ARG A 276 -10.54 -23.15 -10.89
N ASN A 277 -9.89 -23.66 -9.84
CA ASN A 277 -9.05 -22.87 -8.95
C ASN A 277 -7.67 -23.54 -8.73
N SER A 278 -7.24 -24.34 -9.70
CA SER A 278 -6.02 -25.16 -9.64
C SER A 278 -4.72 -24.35 -9.68
N THR A 279 -4.75 -23.12 -10.19
CA THR A 279 -3.53 -22.32 -10.29
C THR A 279 -2.97 -21.96 -8.91
N PRO A 280 -1.64 -21.98 -8.76
CA PRO A 280 -1.01 -21.71 -7.48
C PRO A 280 -1.06 -20.22 -7.13
N LEU A 281 -1.00 -19.93 -5.82
CA LEU A 281 -0.51 -18.66 -5.34
C LEU A 281 1.02 -18.67 -5.41
N ILE A 282 1.62 -17.60 -5.91
CA ILE A 282 3.09 -17.51 -6.11
C ILE A 282 3.63 -16.25 -5.45
N ILE A 283 4.48 -16.40 -4.44
CA ILE A 283 5.28 -15.31 -3.87
C ILE A 283 6.26 -14.86 -4.95
N SER A 284 6.13 -13.60 -5.37
CA SER A 284 6.93 -13.03 -6.45
C SER A 284 8.05 -12.15 -5.91
N PRO A 285 9.24 -12.14 -6.56
CA PRO A 285 10.28 -11.16 -6.27
C PRO A 285 9.75 -9.73 -6.44
N VAL A 286 10.15 -8.84 -5.53
CA VAL A 286 9.77 -7.42 -5.60
C VAL A 286 10.77 -6.68 -6.49
N ASN A 287 10.33 -6.23 -7.67
CA ASN A 287 11.19 -5.50 -8.60
C ASN A 287 11.46 -4.07 -8.10
N GLN A 288 12.65 -3.85 -7.52
CA GLN A 288 13.12 -2.54 -7.06
C GLN A 288 13.74 -1.67 -8.19
N THR A 289 13.73 -2.11 -9.44
CA THR A 289 14.50 -1.50 -10.53
C THR A 289 14.00 -0.14 -11.04
N ASP A 290 12.85 0.36 -10.57
CA ASP A 290 12.30 1.68 -10.98
C ASP A 290 12.91 2.88 -10.19
N TYR A 291 13.81 2.67 -9.22
CA TYR A 291 14.37 3.79 -8.41
C TYR A 291 15.60 4.49 -9.01
N VAL A 292 16.26 3.92 -10.02
CA VAL A 292 17.61 4.37 -10.46
C VAL A 292 17.58 5.33 -11.65
N LEU A 293 16.42 5.64 -12.24
CA LEU A 293 16.32 6.54 -13.39
C LEU A 293 15.41 7.75 -13.10
N CYS A 294 15.94 8.77 -12.42
CA CYS A 294 15.49 10.17 -12.51
C CYS A 294 16.53 11.14 -11.94
#